data_AF-A0A7X6T666-F1
#
_entry.id   AF-A0A7X6T666-F1
#
_cell.length_a   1.000
_cell.length_b   1.000
_cell.length_c   1.000
_cell.angle_alpha   90.00
_cell.angle_beta   90.00
_cell.angle_gamma   90.00
#
_symmetry.space_group_name_H-M   'P 1'
#
loop_
_entity.id
_entity.type
_entity.pdbx_description
1 polymer ?
#
loop_
_entity_poly.entity_id
_entity_poly.type
_entity_poly.pdbx_seq_one_letter_code
_entity_poly.pdbx_strand_id
1 'polypeptide(L)'
;WKSVDTRRNFTTSVIGIYEYNGQMYGRTIVGYDERSGILVDTIYNPSHRVEKLPGRPLLHTVDLLWELKHDGVRWRGGKILDPRYGNIFNCEAWIESGTLIIRGKVGPFGMNKVFYKIDYRDIPTGFILPDLTDFTPNVPVK
;
A
#
# COMPACT_ATOMS: atom_id res chain seq x y z
N TRP A 1 -4.15 -1.49 -6.97
CA TRP A 1 -3.55 -0.20 -7.38
C TRP A 1 -2.04 -0.33 -7.47
N LYS A 2 -1.35 0.49 -8.26
CA LYS A 2 0.11 0.46 -8.40
C LYS A 2 0.79 1.76 -8.04
N SER A 3 1.97 1.69 -7.48
CA SER A 3 2.92 2.81 -7.46
C SER A 3 3.90 2.68 -8.63
N VAL A 4 4.38 3.81 -9.13
CA VAL A 4 5.32 3.86 -10.27
C VAL A 4 6.49 4.79 -9.95
N ASP A 5 7.68 4.46 -10.46
CA ASP A 5 8.74 5.45 -10.63
C ASP A 5 8.40 6.27 -11.89
N THR A 6 7.94 7.50 -11.71
CA THR A 6 7.51 8.36 -12.83
C THR A 6 8.67 8.83 -13.71
N ARG A 7 9.92 8.78 -13.23
CA ARG A 7 11.10 9.17 -14.03
C ARG A 7 11.54 8.03 -14.94
N ARG A 8 11.44 6.80 -14.45
CA ARG A 8 11.88 5.59 -15.17
C ARG A 8 10.74 4.79 -15.82
N ASN A 9 9.50 5.15 -15.51
CA ASN A 9 8.28 4.59 -16.07
C ASN A 9 8.11 3.07 -15.84
N PHE A 10 8.42 2.61 -14.63
CA PHE A 10 8.14 1.23 -14.21
C PHE A 10 7.38 1.17 -12.90
N THR A 11 6.66 0.07 -12.70
CA THR A 11 5.90 -0.24 -11.48
C THR A 11 6.85 -0.61 -10.35
N THR A 12 6.62 -0.03 -9.17
CA THR A 12 7.44 -0.29 -7.97
C THR A 12 6.71 -1.16 -6.95
N SER A 13 5.39 -1.13 -6.93
CA SER A 13 4.59 -2.04 -6.11
C SER A 13 3.16 -2.12 -6.59
N VAL A 14 2.50 -3.21 -6.22
CA VAL A 14 1.04 -3.36 -6.33
C VAL A 14 0.47 -3.48 -4.92
N ILE A 15 -0.50 -2.62 -4.61
CA ILE A 15 -1.25 -2.59 -3.35
C ILE A 15 -2.70 -3.04 -3.59
N GLY A 16 -3.15 -4.01 -2.80
CA GLY A 16 -4.56 -4.35 -2.65
C GLY A 16 -5.21 -3.40 -1.66
N ILE A 17 -6.29 -2.74 -2.07
CA ILE A 17 -7.12 -1.90 -1.20
C ILE A 17 -8.40 -2.67 -0.94
N TYR A 18 -8.74 -2.87 0.33
CA TYR A 18 -9.86 -3.69 0.75
C TYR A 18 -10.64 -3.02 1.87
N GLU A 19 -11.89 -3.44 2.05
CA GLU A 19 -12.76 -2.95 3.11
C GLU A 19 -12.96 -4.02 4.17
N TYR A 20 -12.91 -3.62 5.43
CA TYR A 20 -13.25 -4.47 6.56
C TYR A 20 -14.01 -3.64 7.61
N ASN A 21 -15.21 -4.08 7.99
CA ASN A 21 -16.10 -3.36 8.91
C ASN A 21 -16.29 -1.88 8.54
N GLY A 22 -16.56 -1.59 7.26
CA GLY A 22 -16.81 -0.23 6.76
C GLY A 22 -15.59 0.70 6.78
N GLN A 23 -14.39 0.14 6.91
CA GLN A 23 -13.12 0.87 6.95
C GLN A 23 -12.20 0.37 5.85
N MET A 24 -11.47 1.29 5.21
CA MET A 24 -10.50 0.98 4.17
C MET A 24 -9.14 0.62 4.77
N TYR A 25 -8.57 -0.46 4.22
CA TYR A 25 -7.23 -0.95 4.51
C TYR A 25 -6.45 -1.14 3.20
N GLY A 26 -5.13 -1.26 3.31
CA GLY A 26 -4.26 -1.46 2.17
C GLY A 26 -3.02 -2.27 2.50
N ARG A 27 -2.75 -3.28 1.68
CA ARG A 27 -1.62 -4.20 1.83
C ARG A 27 -0.91 -4.43 0.51
N THR A 28 0.42 -4.39 0.51
CA THR A 28 1.20 -4.69 -0.70
C THR A 28 1.04 -6.16 -1.05
N ILE A 29 0.74 -6.46 -2.31
CA ILE A 29 0.61 -7.83 -2.82
C ILE A 29 1.75 -8.24 -3.76
N VAL A 30 2.43 -7.27 -4.37
CA VAL A 30 3.63 -7.46 -5.21
C VAL A 30 4.62 -6.33 -4.95
N GLY A 31 5.89 -6.69 -4.74
CA GLY A 31 7.02 -5.77 -4.59
C GLY A 31 7.98 -5.84 -5.77
N TYR A 32 8.37 -4.68 -6.30
CA TYR A 32 9.41 -4.55 -7.33
C TYR A 32 10.56 -3.70 -6.80
N ASP A 33 11.77 -3.97 -7.30
CA ASP A 33 12.94 -3.19 -6.96
C ASP A 33 12.80 -1.77 -7.49
N GLU A 34 13.01 -0.77 -6.63
CA GLU A 34 12.76 0.62 -6.96
C GLU A 34 13.80 1.25 -7.90
N ARG A 35 14.88 0.52 -8.20
CA ARG A 35 15.93 0.99 -9.12
C ARG A 35 15.82 0.37 -10.50
N SER A 36 15.40 -0.89 -10.56
CA SER A 36 15.40 -1.73 -11.76
C SER A 36 14.01 -2.14 -12.24
N GLY A 37 12.98 -2.08 -11.39
CA GLY A 37 11.64 -2.57 -11.70
C GLY A 37 11.53 -4.10 -11.75
N ILE A 38 12.58 -4.82 -11.32
CA ILE A 38 12.60 -6.28 -11.29
C ILE A 38 11.73 -6.78 -10.13
N LEU A 39 10.98 -7.86 -10.34
CA LEU A 39 10.20 -8.52 -9.28
C LEU A 39 11.12 -8.89 -8.12
N VAL A 40 10.72 -8.54 -6.90
CA VAL A 40 11.42 -8.96 -5.69
C VAL A 40 10.65 -10.05 -4.98
N ASP A 41 9.41 -9.77 -4.60
CA ASP A 41 8.59 -10.69 -3.84
C ASP A 41 7.08 -10.43 -4.02
N THR A 42 6.29 -11.36 -3.50
CA THR A 42 4.83 -11.31 -3.57
C THR A 42 4.21 -11.78 -2.26
N ILE A 43 2.91 -11.59 -2.10
CA ILE A 43 2.18 -12.10 -0.93
C ILE A 43 2.26 -13.63 -0.79
N TYR A 44 2.46 -14.39 -1.87
CA TYR A 44 2.57 -15.86 -1.81
C TYR A 44 4.01 -16.35 -1.59
N ASN A 45 5.00 -15.52 -1.89
CA ASN A 45 6.41 -15.81 -1.62
C ASN A 45 7.12 -14.57 -1.06
N PRO A 46 6.76 -14.14 0.16
CA PRO A 46 7.27 -12.92 0.75
C PRO A 46 8.71 -13.13 1.25
N SER A 47 9.59 -12.16 1.02
CA SER A 47 10.98 -12.21 1.52
C SER A 47 11.39 -10.94 2.25
N HIS A 48 10.82 -9.79 1.88
CA HIS A 48 11.10 -8.52 2.52
C HIS A 48 10.40 -8.35 3.85
N ARG A 49 11.11 -7.74 4.80
CA ARG A 49 10.62 -7.44 6.15
C ARG A 49 10.59 -5.94 6.39
N VAL A 50 9.69 -5.53 7.27
CA VAL A 50 9.67 -4.17 7.80
C VAL A 50 10.66 -4.09 8.97
N GLU A 51 11.94 -3.86 8.66
CA GLU A 51 13.06 -3.92 9.60
C GLU A 51 12.92 -3.00 10.83
N LYS A 52 12.16 -1.91 10.68
CA LYS A 52 11.99 -0.88 11.70
C LYS A 52 10.82 -1.14 12.65
N LEU A 53 10.05 -2.21 12.46
CA LEU A 53 8.99 -2.62 13.37
C LEU A 53 9.43 -3.74 14.32
N PRO A 54 8.87 -3.81 15.54
CA PRO A 54 9.02 -4.96 16.42
C PRO A 54 8.64 -6.26 15.69
N GLY A 55 9.44 -7.31 15.90
CA GLY A 55 9.23 -8.62 15.25
C GLY A 55 9.55 -8.68 13.75
N ARG A 56 9.89 -7.55 13.11
CA ARG A 56 10.28 -7.44 11.70
C ARG A 56 9.35 -8.25 10.78
N PRO A 57 8.03 -7.98 10.80
CA PRO A 57 7.07 -8.76 10.04
C PRO A 57 7.37 -8.68 8.54
N LEU A 58 6.95 -9.70 7.80
CA LEU A 58 7.03 -9.70 6.35
C LEU A 58 6.14 -8.58 5.78
N LEU A 59 6.66 -7.81 4.83
CA LEU A 59 6.01 -6.62 4.27
C LEU A 59 4.59 -6.92 3.78
N HIS A 60 4.42 -8.04 3.06
CA HIS A 60 3.14 -8.45 2.49
C HIS A 60 2.13 -9.00 3.49
N THR A 61 2.48 -9.10 4.77
CA THR A 61 1.58 -9.64 5.82
C THR A 61 0.89 -8.56 6.62
N VAL A 62 1.45 -7.34 6.68
CA VAL A 62 0.95 -6.23 7.49
C VAL A 62 0.30 -5.15 6.63
N ASP A 63 -0.67 -4.46 7.19
CA ASP A 63 -1.32 -3.33 6.53
C ASP A 63 -0.41 -2.11 6.51
N LEU A 64 -0.24 -1.55 5.31
CA LEU A 64 0.44 -0.27 5.14
C LEU A 64 -0.50 0.91 5.36
N LEU A 65 -1.81 0.68 5.20
CA LEU A 65 -2.86 1.68 5.31
C LEU A 65 -4.02 1.06 6.09
N TRP A 66 -4.56 1.72 7.12
CA TRP A 66 -5.63 1.14 7.93
C TRP A 66 -6.57 2.17 8.56
N GLU A 67 -7.77 1.71 8.90
CA GLU A 67 -8.80 2.43 9.67
C GLU A 67 -9.32 3.72 9.02
N LEU A 68 -9.25 3.85 7.69
CA LEU A 68 -9.82 5.03 7.04
C LEU A 68 -11.33 4.85 6.84
N LYS A 69 -12.11 5.83 7.30
CA LYS A 69 -13.57 5.86 7.14
C LYS A 69 -13.94 6.80 6.01
N HIS A 70 -14.88 6.36 5.17
CA HIS A 70 -15.40 7.22 4.11
C HIS A 70 -16.37 8.25 4.69
N ASP A 71 -16.17 9.53 4.39
CA ASP A 71 -17.01 10.65 4.86
C ASP A 71 -18.01 11.15 3.80
N GLY A 72 -18.12 10.44 2.67
CA GLY A 72 -18.91 10.85 1.50
C GLY A 72 -18.09 11.51 0.41
N VAL A 73 -16.89 11.99 0.71
CA VAL A 73 -15.98 12.63 -0.27
C VAL A 73 -14.60 11.98 -0.26
N ARG A 74 -14.08 11.63 0.92
CA ARG A 74 -12.74 11.08 1.14
C ARG A 74 -12.77 9.99 2.19
N TRP A 75 -11.72 9.20 2.22
CA TRP A 75 -11.38 8.32 3.34
C TRP A 75 -10.50 9.08 4.32
N ARG A 76 -10.88 9.18 5.60
CA ARG A 76 -10.16 9.96 6.62
C ARG A 76 -9.99 9.19 7.92
N GLY A 77 -9.12 9.72 8.79
CA GLY A 77 -8.97 9.27 10.18
C GLY A 77 -8.06 8.06 10.36
N GLY A 78 -7.61 7.44 9.27
CA GLY A 78 -6.72 6.28 9.34
C GLY A 78 -5.24 6.66 9.38
N LYS A 79 -4.41 5.64 9.29
CA LYS A 79 -2.96 5.75 9.40
C LYS A 79 -2.26 5.05 8.24
N ILE A 80 -1.04 5.49 7.97
CA ILE A 80 -0.15 4.92 6.96
C ILE A 80 1.23 4.63 7.58
N LEU A 81 1.78 3.46 7.27
CA LEU A 81 3.14 3.06 7.57
C LEU A 81 4.06 3.40 6.40
N ASP A 82 5.17 4.08 6.67
CA ASP A 82 6.35 4.06 5.82
C ASP A 82 7.22 2.85 6.20
N PRO A 83 7.23 1.77 5.41
CA PRO A 83 7.92 0.54 5.77
C PRO A 83 9.45 0.67 5.76
N ARG A 84 10.01 1.70 5.11
CA ARG A 84 11.46 1.93 5.05
C ARG A 84 11.99 2.47 6.37
N TYR A 85 11.20 3.34 7.01
CA TYR A 85 11.59 4.05 8.23
C TYR A 85 10.83 3.60 9.47
N GLY A 86 9.77 2.81 9.33
CA GLY A 86 8.90 2.38 10.45
C GLY A 86 8.04 3.52 11.01
N ASN A 87 7.94 4.63 10.29
CA ASN A 87 7.17 5.78 10.72
C ASN A 87 5.70 5.60 10.40
N ILE A 88 4.84 5.93 11.36
CA ILE A 88 3.39 5.88 11.21
C ILE A 88 2.86 7.30 11.21
N PHE A 89 2.07 7.65 10.20
CA PHE A 89 1.49 8.97 10.02
C PHE A 89 -0.03 8.88 9.97
N ASN A 90 -0.72 9.94 10.42
CA ASN A 90 -2.13 10.10 10.09
C ASN A 90 -2.26 10.27 8.58
N CYS A 91 -3.33 9.74 7.98
CA CYS A 91 -3.54 9.88 6.56
C CYS A 91 -5.01 10.09 6.18
N GLU A 92 -5.17 10.50 4.93
CA GLU A 92 -6.45 10.48 4.23
C GLU A 92 -6.20 9.99 2.80
N ALA A 93 -7.24 9.50 2.15
CA ALA A 93 -7.18 9.06 0.77
C ALA A 93 -8.41 9.54 -0.01
N TRP A 94 -8.26 9.71 -1.32
CA TRP A 94 -9.35 10.06 -2.22
C TRP A 94 -9.04 9.62 -3.65
N ILE A 95 -10.07 9.52 -4.48
CA ILE A 95 -9.92 9.30 -5.91
C ILE A 95 -9.95 10.65 -6.62
N GLU A 96 -8.97 10.92 -7.46
CA GLU A 96 -8.90 12.11 -8.30
C GLU A 96 -8.41 11.72 -9.69
N SER A 97 -9.15 12.11 -10.73
CA SER A 97 -8.79 11.84 -12.13
C SER A 97 -8.44 10.37 -12.41
N GLY A 98 -9.17 9.43 -11.79
CA GLY A 98 -8.95 7.98 -11.95
C GLY A 98 -7.74 7.41 -11.20
N THR A 99 -7.06 8.22 -10.40
CA THR A 99 -5.94 7.82 -9.53
C THR A 99 -6.38 7.78 -8.07
N LEU A 100 -5.76 6.90 -7.29
CA LEU A 100 -5.88 6.87 -5.84
C LEU A 100 -4.77 7.72 -5.24
N ILE A 101 -5.14 8.77 -4.51
CA ILE A 101 -4.19 9.59 -3.78
C ILE A 101 -4.27 9.21 -2.31
N ILE A 102 -3.11 8.91 -1.72
CA ILE A 102 -2.95 8.74 -0.28
C ILE A 102 -2.05 9.84 0.24
N ARG A 103 -2.53 10.61 1.21
CA ARG A 103 -1.78 11.73 1.81
C ARG A 103 -1.40 11.39 3.24
N GLY A 104 -0.11 11.21 3.50
CA GLY A 104 0.43 11.16 4.86
C GLY A 104 0.60 12.57 5.43
N LYS A 105 0.22 12.78 6.69
CA LYS A 105 0.27 14.07 7.38
C LYS A 105 1.45 14.11 8.36
N VAL A 106 2.27 15.14 8.25
CA VAL A 106 3.41 15.43 9.13
C VAL A 106 3.27 16.87 9.63
N GLY A 107 2.69 17.04 10.82
CA GLY A 107 2.35 18.37 11.35
C GLY A 107 1.38 19.12 10.42
N PRO A 108 1.62 20.41 10.10
CA PRO A 108 0.77 21.16 9.16
C PRO A 108 0.99 20.76 7.70
N PHE A 109 2.03 19.97 7.41
CA PHE A 109 2.37 19.55 6.06
C PHE A 109 1.78 18.16 5.74
N GLY A 110 1.62 17.88 4.45
CA GLY A 110 1.24 16.55 4.00
C GLY A 110 1.92 16.20 2.68
N MET A 111 2.30 14.94 2.55
CA MET A 111 2.92 14.40 1.35
C MET A 111 1.96 13.43 0.68
N ASN A 112 1.70 13.65 -0.60
CA ASN A 112 0.85 12.78 -1.41
C ASN A 112 1.68 11.66 -2.04
N LYS A 113 1.10 10.46 -2.07
CA LYS A 113 1.49 9.35 -2.94
C LYS A 113 0.35 9.08 -3.89
N VAL A 114 0.67 9.03 -5.18
CA VAL A 114 -0.30 8.78 -6.24
C VAL A 114 -0.16 7.32 -6.67
N PHE A 115 -1.29 6.63 -6.69
CA PHE A 115 -1.41 5.26 -7.14
C PHE A 115 -2.32 5.19 -8.36
N TYR A 116 -1.91 4.38 -9.33
CA TYR A 116 -2.61 4.21 -10.59
C TYR A 116 -3.37 2.89 -10.61
N LYS A 117 -4.37 2.77 -11.47
CA LYS A 117 -5.00 1.48 -11.72
C LYS A 117 -3.95 0.52 -12.31
N ILE A 118 -4.03 -0.75 -11.92
CA ILE A 118 -3.18 -1.79 -12.49
C ILE A 118 -3.66 -2.13 -13.91
N ASP A 119 -2.74 -2.62 -14.72
CA ASP A 119 -2.98 -3.33 -15.97
C ASP A 119 -2.23 -4.68 -15.94
N TYR A 120 -2.46 -5.53 -16.93
CA TYR A 120 -1.91 -6.90 -16.96
C TYR A 120 -0.38 -6.95 -16.94
N ARG A 121 0.32 -5.88 -17.35
CA ARG A 121 1.79 -5.81 -17.38
C ARG A 121 2.38 -5.52 -16.00
N ASP A 122 1.56 -5.04 -15.05
CA ASP A 122 1.97 -4.77 -13.68
C ASP A 122 1.92 -6.01 -12.79
N ILE A 123 1.49 -7.15 -13.33
CA ILE A 123 1.31 -8.39 -12.61
C ILE A 123 2.35 -9.40 -13.10
N PRO A 124 3.13 -10.04 -12.22
CA PRO A 124 4.10 -11.04 -12.64
C PRO A 124 3.45 -12.22 -13.36
N THR A 125 4.20 -12.83 -14.29
CA THR A 125 3.73 -14.04 -14.98
C THR A 125 3.43 -15.15 -13.97
N GLY A 126 2.23 -15.75 -14.06
CA GLY A 126 1.78 -16.79 -13.15
C GLY A 126 1.27 -16.29 -11.79
N PHE A 127 1.31 -14.98 -11.51
CA PHE A 127 0.72 -14.43 -10.30
C PHE A 127 -0.80 -14.30 -10.45
N ILE A 128 -1.54 -14.94 -9.55
CA ILE A 128 -3.00 -14.86 -9.48
C ILE A 128 -3.36 -13.80 -8.44
N LEU A 129 -4.10 -12.77 -8.85
CA LEU A 129 -4.58 -11.74 -7.91
C LEU A 129 -5.37 -12.41 -6.77
N PRO A 130 -5.03 -12.13 -5.50
CA PRO A 130 -5.81 -12.65 -4.39
C PRO A 130 -7.21 -12.03 -4.38
N ASP A 131 -8.18 -12.76 -3.84
CA ASP A 131 -9.48 -12.17 -3.51
C ASP A 131 -9.30 -11.25 -2.30
N LEU A 132 -9.51 -9.96 -2.50
CA LEU A 132 -9.34 -8.95 -1.46
C LEU A 132 -10.45 -9.00 -0.41
N THR A 133 -11.55 -9.71 -0.66
CA THR A 133 -12.63 -9.89 0.32
C THR A 133 -12.25 -10.88 1.44
N ASP A 134 -11.26 -11.74 1.20
CA ASP A 134 -10.71 -12.67 2.20
C ASP A 134 -9.72 -11.99 3.16
N PHE A 135 -9.37 -10.72 2.92
CA PHE A 135 -8.35 -10.04 3.71
C PHE A 135 -8.93 -9.58 5.04
N THR A 136 -8.27 -9.98 6.12
CA THR A 136 -8.51 -9.42 7.46
C THR A 136 -7.40 -8.46 7.86
N PRO A 137 -7.71 -7.39 8.63
CA PRO A 137 -6.70 -6.47 9.14
C PRO A 137 -5.56 -7.16 9.89
N ASN A 138 -4.34 -6.73 9.60
CA ASN A 138 -3.11 -7.04 10.33
C ASN A 138 -2.31 -5.75 10.50
N VAL A 139 -2.73 -4.94 11.46
CA VAL A 139 -2.17 -3.61 11.70
C VAL A 139 -0.81 -3.72 12.40
N PRO A 140 0.23 -3.02 11.91
CA PRO A 140 1.54 -3.02 12.55
C PRO A 140 1.47 -2.39 13.95
N VAL A 141 1.99 -3.12 14.95
CA VAL A 141 2.15 -2.62 16.32
C VAL A 141 3.50 -1.91 16.43
N LYS A 142 3.54 -0.79 17.14
CA LYS A 142 4.77 -0.03 17.41
C LYS A 142 5.32 -0.35 18.80
#